data_AF-A0A367RF93-F1
#
_entry.id   AF-A0A367RF93-F1
#
_cell.length_a   1.000
_cell.length_b   1.000
_cell.length_c   1.000
_cell.angle_alpha   90.00
_cell.angle_beta   90.00
_cell.angle_gamma   90.00
#
_symmetry.space_group_name_H-M   'P 1'
#
loop_
_entity.id
_entity.type
_entity.pdbx_description
1 polymer ?
#
loop_
_entity_poly.entity_id
_entity_poly.type
_entity_poly.pdbx_seq_one_letter_code
_entity_poly.pdbx_strand_id
1 'polypeptide(L)'
;MKSQICWYLPHPFNQKILHLRLSPQDPWQPYTSFPEYCLPDYEIKAGSKGYHTMQVLLAQGWELVPSNFGTSLSDYWPLEA
;
A
#
# COMPACT_ATOMS: atom_id res chain seq x y z
N MET A 1 -16.68 -3.04 10.97
CA MET A 1 -16.28 -2.51 9.64
C MET A 1 -14.79 -2.77 9.52
N LYS A 2 -14.30 -3.35 8.42
CA LYS A 2 -12.88 -3.69 8.27
C LYS A 2 -12.17 -2.63 7.44
N SER A 3 -11.14 -2.02 8.02
CA SER A 3 -10.26 -1.09 7.34
C SER A 3 -9.38 -1.86 6.34
N GLN A 4 -9.17 -1.27 5.18
CA GLN A 4 -8.55 -1.93 4.03
C GLN A 4 -7.43 -1.10 3.45
N ILE A 5 -6.43 -1.79 2.93
CA ILE A 5 -5.25 -1.21 2.29
C ILE A 5 -5.09 -1.77 0.88
N CYS A 6 -4.55 -0.98 -0.04
CA CYS A 6 -4.44 -1.33 -1.44
C CYS A 6 -3.22 -0.64 -2.08
N TRP A 7 -2.52 -1.35 -2.96
CA TRP A 7 -1.40 -0.78 -3.71
C TRP A 7 -1.89 -0.17 -5.02
N TYR A 8 -1.72 1.14 -5.18
CA TYR A 8 -2.07 1.83 -6.41
C TYR A 8 -0.81 2.30 -7.14
N LEU A 9 -0.71 2.00 -8.44
CA LEU A 9 0.36 2.48 -9.31
C LEU A 9 -0.22 3.54 -10.26
N PRO A 10 -0.17 4.84 -9.90
CA PRO A 10 -0.66 5.88 -10.79
C PRO A 10 0.24 5.96 -12.03
N HIS A 11 -0.33 5.82 -13.22
CA HIS A 11 0.38 6.19 -14.44
C HIS A 11 0.54 7.73 -14.48
N PRO A 12 1.69 8.31 -14.88
CA PRO A 12 2.92 7.73 -15.45
C PRO A 12 4.02 7.41 -14.41
N PHE A 13 3.69 7.34 -13.12
CA PHE A 13 4.69 7.11 -12.07
C PHE A 13 5.11 5.64 -12.01
N ASN A 14 6.41 5.40 -11.84
CA ASN A 14 7.00 4.07 -11.67
C ASN A 14 6.95 3.56 -10.22
N GLN A 15 6.16 4.18 -9.35
CA GLN A 15 6.17 3.89 -7.91
C GLN A 15 4.77 3.56 -7.39
N LYS A 16 4.64 2.40 -6.75
CA LYS A 16 3.41 2.00 -6.06
C LYS A 16 3.25 2.87 -4.81
N ILE A 17 2.04 3.39 -4.61
CA ILE A 17 1.63 4.19 -3.46
C ILE A 17 0.58 3.39 -2.69
N LEU A 18 0.70 3.36 -1.36
CA LEU A 18 -0.31 2.75 -0.50
C LEU A 18 -1.56 3.63 -0.41
N HIS A 19 -2.73 3.07 -0.68
CA HIS A 19 -4.02 3.70 -0.44
C HIS A 19 -4.74 2.98 0.70
N LEU A 20 -5.45 3.76 1.51
CA LEU A 20 -6.19 3.34 2.69
C LEU A 20 -7.68 3.68 2.50
N ARG A 21 -8.55 2.85 3.10
CA ARG A 21 -9.95 3.18 3.33
C ARG A 21 -10.41 2.58 4.66
N LEU A 22 -11.21 3.33 5.42
CA LEU A 22 -11.69 2.91 6.73
C LEU A 22 -12.88 1.95 6.63
N SER A 23 -13.73 2.18 5.63
CA SER A 23 -14.86 1.32 5.29
C SER A 23 -14.81 0.90 3.82
N PRO A 24 -15.39 -0.26 3.44
CA PRO A 24 -15.45 -0.69 2.04
C PRO A 24 -16.20 0.25 1.10
N GLN A 25 -17.08 1.10 1.65
CA GLN A 25 -17.86 2.10 0.93
C GLN A 25 -17.11 3.43 0.76
N ASP A 26 -16.03 3.65 1.53
CA ASP A 26 -15.25 4.87 1.44
C ASP A 26 -14.38 4.86 0.18
N PRO A 27 -14.14 6.04 -0.42
CA PRO A 27 -13.19 6.16 -1.52
C PRO A 27 -11.77 5.82 -1.06
N TRP A 28 -10.99 5.23 -1.96
CA TRP A 28 -9.56 5.01 -1.71
C TRP A 28 -8.82 6.34 -1.64
N GLN A 29 -8.11 6.57 -0.55
CA GLN A 29 -7.29 7.76 -0.34
C GLN A 29 -5.83 7.37 -0.11
N PRO A 30 -4.86 8.19 -0.54
CA PRO A 30 -3.45 7.88 -0.29
C PRO A 30 -3.19 7.83 1.22
N TYR A 31 -2.25 6.99 1.65
CA TYR A 31 -1.90 6.85 3.08
C TYR A 31 -1.48 8.18 3.73
N THR A 32 -0.94 9.12 2.96
CA THR A 32 -0.60 10.48 3.40
C THR A 32 -1.80 11.31 3.83
N SER A 33 -3.02 10.96 3.40
CA SER A 33 -4.26 11.62 3.85
C SER A 33 -4.66 11.19 5.27
N PHE A 34 -4.05 10.14 5.81
CA PHE A 34 -4.30 9.66 7.17
C PHE A 34 -3.03 9.77 8.02
N PRO A 35 -2.71 10.97 8.54
CA PRO A 35 -1.49 11.19 9.33
C PRO A 35 -1.44 10.34 10.60
N GLU A 36 -2.59 9.90 11.12
CA GLU A 36 -2.69 8.99 12.28
C GLU A 36 -2.18 7.56 12.00
N TYR A 37 -2.20 7.14 10.73
CA TYR A 37 -1.72 5.83 10.29
C TYR A 37 -0.40 5.94 9.52
N CYS A 38 -0.07 7.13 9.03
CA CYS A 38 1.13 7.39 8.24
C CYS A 38 2.37 7.35 9.14
N LEU A 39 3.19 6.32 8.98
CA LEU A 39 4.52 6.27 9.58
C LEU A 39 5.52 6.97 8.64
N PRO A 40 6.60 7.57 9.18
CA PRO A 40 7.65 8.14 8.36
C PRO A 40 8.22 7.06 7.45
N ASP A 41 8.06 7.24 6.14
CA ASP A 41 8.68 6.36 5.16
C ASP A 41 10.20 6.47 5.22
N TYR A 42 10.87 5.33 5.12
CA TYR A 42 12.30 5.33 4.87
C TYR A 42 12.55 5.94 3.48
N GLU A 43 13.49 6.88 3.39
CA GLU A 43 13.91 7.51 2.13
C GLU A 43 14.74 6.53 1.27
N ILE A 44 14.10 5.44 0.84
CA ILE A 44 14.69 4.49 -0.11
C ILE A 44 14.41 5.03 -1.50
N LYS A 45 15.46 5.42 -2.22
CA LYS A 45 15.36 5.80 -3.64
C LYS A 45 14.70 4.64 -4.41
N ALA A 46 13.58 4.90 -5.06
CA ALA A 46 12.73 3.94 -5.79
C ALA A 46 11.94 2.91 -4.95
N GLY A 47 11.91 3.02 -3.61
CA GLY A 47 11.06 2.16 -2.77
C GLY A 47 9.57 2.52 -2.86
N SER A 48 8.67 1.55 -2.77
CA SER A 48 7.21 1.82 -2.71
C SER A 48 6.86 2.67 -1.49
N LYS A 49 6.10 3.74 -1.69
CA LYS A 49 5.69 4.67 -0.62
C LYS A 49 4.59 4.04 0.23
N GLY A 50 4.80 3.97 1.54
CA GLY A 50 3.90 3.38 2.51
C GLY A 50 4.18 1.91 2.82
N TYR A 51 5.34 1.34 2.46
CA TYR A 51 5.63 -0.07 2.77
C TYR A 51 5.69 -0.34 4.28
N HIS A 52 6.34 0.54 5.03
CA HIS A 52 6.41 0.42 6.50
C HIS A 52 5.01 0.59 7.13
N THR A 53 4.26 1.58 6.66
CA THR A 53 2.85 1.78 7.04
C THR A 53 2.01 0.52 6.77
N MET A 54 2.16 -0.11 5.61
CA MET A 54 1.46 -1.35 5.27
C MET A 54 1.73 -2.47 6.27
N GLN A 55 2.99 -2.68 6.67
CA GLN A 55 3.35 -3.73 7.64
C GLN A 55 2.66 -3.51 8.99
N VAL A 56 2.64 -2.26 9.47
CA VAL A 56 1.99 -1.93 10.76
C VAL A 56 0.48 -2.07 10.68
N LEU A 57 -0.13 -1.62 9.59
CA LEU A 57 -1.58 -1.75 9.40
C LEU A 57 -2.01 -3.22 9.28
N LEU A 58 -1.24 -4.05 8.59
CA LEU A 58 -1.46 -5.50 8.56
C LEU A 58 -1.38 -6.10 9.97
N ALA A 59 -0.39 -5.70 10.78
CA ALA A 59 -0.28 -6.15 12.17
C ALA A 59 -1.46 -5.68 13.04
N GLN A 60 -2.08 -4.55 12.73
CA GLN A 60 -3.30 -4.04 13.37
C GLN A 60 -4.59 -4.73 12.87
N GLY A 61 -4.48 -5.69 11.94
CA GLY A 61 -5.63 -6.43 11.41
C GLY A 61 -6.33 -5.77 10.23
N TRP A 62 -5.67 -4.83 9.54
CA TRP A 62 -6.18 -4.29 8.28
C TRP A 62 -6.10 -5.34 7.17
N GLU A 63 -7.04 -5.26 6.23
CA GLU A 63 -7.12 -6.21 5.12
C GLU A 63 -6.44 -5.65 3.86
N LEU A 64 -5.44 -6.37 3.34
CA LEU A 64 -4.82 -6.05 2.07
C LEU A 64 -5.69 -6.53 0.92
N VAL A 65 -6.28 -5.58 0.19
CA VAL A 65 -7.06 -5.83 -1.01
C VAL A 65 -6.14 -5.77 -2.21
N PRO A 66 -6.12 -6.81 -3.07
CA PRO A 66 -5.38 -6.74 -4.32
C PRO A 66 -6.00 -5.67 -5.22
N SER A 67 -5.20 -4.67 -5.58
CA SER A 67 -5.60 -3.74 -6.63
C SER A 67 -5.53 -4.47 -7.96
N ASN A 68 -6.64 -4.59 -8.67
CA ASN A 68 -6.72 -5.22 -9.99
C ASN A 68 -5.95 -4.45 -11.10
N PHE A 69 -5.15 -3.45 -10.76
CA PHE A 69 -4.47 -2.53 -11.69
C PHE A 69 -2.94 -2.47 -11.55
N GLY A 70 -2.28 -3.46 -10.95
CA GLY A 70 -0.82 -3.44 -10.94
C GLY A 70 -0.19 -4.69 -10.35
N THR A 71 0.05 -5.66 -11.22
CA THR A 71 0.98 -6.80 -11.12
C THR A 71 1.20 -7.37 -9.72
N SER A 72 0.70 -8.59 -9.52
CA SER A 72 0.86 -9.41 -8.31
C SER A 72 2.29 -9.36 -7.77
N LEU A 73 2.45 -9.30 -6.44
CA LEU A 73 3.74 -9.38 -5.76
C LEU A 73 4.45 -10.74 -5.97
N SER A 74 3.77 -11.72 -6.56
CA SER A 74 4.37 -12.98 -7.03
C SER A 74 5.16 -12.84 -8.35
N ASP A 75 5.11 -11.69 -9.01
CA ASP A 75 5.86 -11.40 -10.25
C ASP A 75 7.29 -10.89 -9.96
N TYR A 76 7.56 -10.47 -8.72
CA TYR A 76 8.87 -10.03 -8.26
C TYR A 76 9.40 -11.00 -7.19
N TRP A 77 10.04 -12.09 -7.64
CA TRP A 77 10.94 -13.06 -6.95
C TRP A 77 10.48 -14.51 -7.21
N PRO A 78 11.32 -15.36 -7.85
CA PRO A 78 12.60 -15.76 -7.27
C PRO A 78 13.83 -15.58 -8.19
N LEU A 79 14.81 -14.82 -7.68
CA LEU A 79 16.20 -14.92 -8.08
C LEU A 79 16.97 -15.67 -6.98
N GLU A 80 16.69 -16.96 -6.79
CA GLU A 80 17.57 -18.01 -6.23
C GLU A 80 17.02 -19.35 -6.78
N ALA A 81 17.74 -20.20 -7.52
CA ALA A 81 19.19 -20.45 -7.63
C ALA A 81 19.60 -20.80 -9.06
#